data_AF-U1LAU1-F1
#
_entry.id   AF-U1LAU1-F1
#
_cell.length_a   1.000
_cell.length_b   1.000
_cell.length_c   1.000
_cell.angle_alpha   90.00
_cell.angle_beta   90.00
_cell.angle_gamma   90.00
#
_symmetry.space_group_name_H-M   'P 1'
#
loop_
_entity.id
_entity.type
_entity.pdbx_description
1 polymer ?
#
loop_
_entity_poly.entity_id
_entity_poly.type
_entity_poly.pdbx_seq_one_letter_code
_entity_poly.pdbx_strand_id
1 'polypeptide(L)' 'MYAALWRALPGPWPVRLAIVLALLAVTAYLLVFHVYPWVMQTFFPTPDPTFAGSDRRSSALA' A
#
# COMPACT_ATOMS: atom_id res chain seq x y z
N MET A 1 22.79 -22.92 15.03
CA MET A 1 21.49 -23.16 14.37
C MET A 1 20.92 -21.95 13.61
N TYR A 2 21.29 -20.68 13.88
CA TYR A 2 21.04 -19.59 12.91
C TYR A 2 22.10 -19.52 11.79
N ALA A 3 23.32 -20.00 12.03
CA ALA A 3 24.42 -19.93 11.06
C ALA A 3 24.18 -20.67 9.74
N ALA A 4 23.37 -21.73 9.73
CA ALA A 4 23.03 -22.48 8.52
C ALA A 4 22.07 -21.68 7.61
N LEU A 5 21.10 -20.99 8.22
CA LEU A 5 20.16 -20.14 7.49
C LEU A 5 20.85 -18.88 6.95
N TRP A 6 21.77 -18.30 7.71
CA TRP A 6 22.60 -17.21 7.21
C TRP A 6 23.48 -17.69 6.06
N ARG A 7 24.12 -18.87 6.14
CA ARG A 7 24.96 -19.43 5.06
C ARG A 7 24.22 -19.79 3.76
N ALA A 8 22.91 -20.05 3.81
CA ALA A 8 22.11 -20.36 2.63
C ALA A 8 21.81 -19.13 1.74
N LEU A 9 21.97 -17.91 2.27
CA LEU A 9 21.89 -16.71 1.43
C LEU A 9 23.20 -16.56 0.63
N PRO A 10 23.15 -16.57 -0.71
CA PRO A 10 24.34 -16.41 -1.56
C PRO A 10 24.87 -14.98 -1.41
N GLY A 11 26.05 -14.85 -0.82
CA GLY A 11 26.81 -13.59 -0.83
C GLY A 11 27.46 -13.20 0.50
N PRO A 12 28.51 -12.37 0.44
CA PRO A 12 29.20 -11.81 1.61
C PRO A 12 28.23 -11.02 2.50
N TRP A 13 28.60 -10.82 3.78
CA TRP A 13 27.79 -10.13 4.80
C TRP A 13 27.00 -8.88 4.31
N PRO A 14 27.58 -7.94 3.53
CA PRO A 14 26.84 -6.79 3.01
C PRO A 14 25.71 -7.14 2.04
N VAL A 15 25.83 -8.22 1.26
CA VAL A 15 24.78 -8.66 0.31
C VAL A 15 23.53 -9.09 1.06
N ARG A 16 23.68 -9.77 2.20
CA ARG A 16 22.53 -10.16 3.04
C ARG A 16 21.83 -8.94 3.63
N LEU A 17 22.60 -7.97 4.10
CA LEU A 17 22.05 -6.70 4.60
C LEU A 17 21.28 -5.96 3.50
N ALA A 18 21.84 -5.90 2.29
CA ALA A 18 21.21 -5.27 1.14
C ALA A 18 19.90 -5.98 0.76
N ILE A 19 19.84 -7.32 0.79
CA ILE A 19 18.61 -8.07 0.53
C ILE A 19 17.54 -7.76 1.57
N VAL A 20 17.88 -7.78 2.86
CA VAL A 20 16.92 -7.48 3.93
C VAL A 20 16.41 -6.04 3.81
N LEU A 21 17.30 -5.08 3.56
CA LEU A 21 16.93 -3.69 3.34
C LEU A 21 16.05 -3.53 2.09
N ALA A 22 16.39 -4.20 0.99
CA ALA A 22 15.58 -4.19 -0.22
C ALA A 22 14.19 -4.79 0.03
N LEU A 23 14.09 -5.90 0.76
CA LEU A 23 12.81 -6.51 1.11
C LEU A 23 11.95 -5.55 1.93
N LEU A 24 12.56 -4.87 2.91
CA LEU A 24 11.89 -3.89 3.76
C LEU A 24 11.43 -2.67 2.95
N ALA A 25 12.29 -2.16 2.07
CA ALA A 25 11.99 -1.04 1.19
C ALA A 25 10.88 -1.39 0.18
N VAL A 26 10.92 -2.58 -0.43
CA VAL A 26 9.88 -3.07 -1.35
C VAL A 26 8.56 -3.22 -0.61
N THR A 27 8.57 -3.77 0.61
CA THR A 27 7.37 -3.92 1.42
C THR A 27 6.75 -2.57 1.76
N ALA A 28 7.56 -1.62 2.23
CA ALA A 28 7.11 -0.26 2.51
C ALA A 28 6.56 0.44 1.25
N TYR A 29 7.25 0.29 0.12
CA TYR A 29 6.82 0.82 -1.17
C TYR A 29 5.46 0.25 -1.59
N LEU A 30 5.29 -1.07 -1.56
CA LEU A 30 4.01 -1.71 -1.90
C LEU A 30 2.90 -1.27 -0.95
N LEU A 31 3.18 -1.15 0.35
CA LEU A 31 2.19 -0.68 1.31
C LEU A 31 1.70 0.74 1.00
N VAL A 32 2.61 1.65 0.69
CA VAL A 32 2.27 3.06 0.45
C VAL A 32 1.68 3.28 -0.93
N PHE A 33 2.25 2.69 -1.97
CA PHE A 33 1.87 3.00 -3.34
C PHE A 33 0.79 2.08 -3.90
N HIS A 34 0.60 0.88 -3.34
CA HIS A 34 -0.41 -0.09 -3.82
C HIS A 34 -1.47 -0.39 -2.77
N VAL A 35 -1.09 -0.76 -1.55
CA VAL A 35 -2.06 -1.17 -0.52
C VAL A 35 -2.88 0.02 -0.03
N TYR A 36 -2.25 1.16 0.27
CA TYR A 36 -2.96 2.35 0.71
C TYR A 36 -4.05 2.81 -0.25
N PRO A 37 -3.79 3.06 -1.56
CA PRO A 37 -4.85 3.46 -2.48
C PRO A 37 -5.92 2.37 -2.66
N TRP A 38 -5.53 1.09 -2.66
CA TRP A 38 -6.49 -0.02 -2.73
C TRP A 38 -7.43 -0.04 -1.52
N VAL A 39 -6.90 0.14 -0.30
CA VAL A 39 -7.71 0.24 0.94
C VAL A 39 -8.62 1.46 0.90
N MET A 40 -8.11 2.62 0.50
CA MET A 40 -8.92 3.84 0.41
C MET A 40 -10.09 3.68 -0.57
N GLN A 41 -9.84 3.10 -1.75
CA GLN A 41 -10.91 2.87 -2.73
C GLN A 41 -11.92 1.80 -2.29
N THR A 42 -11.47 0.76 -1.60
CA THR A 42 -12.32 -0.37 -1.20
C THR A 42 -13.19 -0.04 0.02
N PHE A 43 -12.62 0.63 1.02
CA PHE A 43 -13.29 0.84 2.31
C PHE A 43 -13.74 2.28 2.55
N PHE A 44 -13.16 3.25 1.84
CA PHE A 44 -13.50 4.68 1.95
C PHE A 44 -13.91 5.24 0.59
N PRO A 45 -15.00 4.74 -0.02
CA PRO A 45 -15.49 5.28 -1.27
C PRO A 45 -15.78 6.77 -1.08
N THR A 46 -15.00 7.62 -1.74
CA THR A 46 -15.17 9.07 -1.66
C THR A 46 -16.49 9.40 -2.36
N PRO A 47 -17.44 10.08 -1.69
CA PRO A 47 -18.65 10.54 -2.34
C PRO A 47 -18.27 11.49 -3.46
N ASP A 48 -18.76 11.22 -4.68
CA ASP A 48 -18.52 12.09 -5.81
C ASP A 48 -19.11 13.49 -5.53
N PRO A 49 -18.29 14.55 -5.49
CA PRO A 49 -18.76 15.89 -5.15
C PRO A 49 -19.70 16.46 -6.22
N THR A 50 -19.74 15.91 -7.44
CA THR A 50 -20.66 16.37 -8.48
C THR A 50 -22.10 15.93 -8.25
N PHE A 51 -22.34 14.76 -7.66
CA PHE A 51 -23.70 14.27 -7.36
C PHE A 51 -24.22 14.68 -5.99
N ALA A 52 -23.35 15.08 -5.06
CA ALA A 52 -23.75 15.54 -3.72
C ALA A 52 -24.66 16.79 -3.74
N GLY A 53 -24.61 17.59 -4.82
CA GLY A 53 -25.42 18.80 -5.00
C GLY A 53 -26.67 18.64 -5.88
N SER A 54 -26.74 17.62 -6.75
CA SER A 54 -27.85 17.45 -7.69
C SER A 54 -29.13 16.93 -7.03
N ASP A 55 -29.01 16.08 -6.02
CA ASP A 55 -30.15 15.51 -5.29
C ASP A 55 -30.90 16.51 -4.40
N ARG A 56 -30.25 17.60 -4.00
CA ARG A 56 -30.87 18.62 -3.12
C ARG A 56 -31.69 19.65 -3.90
N ARG A 57 -31.49 19.78 -5.22
CA ARG A 57 -32.24 20.72 -6.07
C ARG A 57 -33.55 20.12 -6.58
N SER A 58 -33.61 18.82 -6.82
CA SER A 58 -34.80 18.12 -7.30
C SER A 58 -35.92 18.09 -6.27
N SER A 59 -35.60 18.01 -4.97
CA SER A 59 -36.58 18.03 -3.87
C SER A 59 -37.12 19.42 -3.51
N ALA A 60 -36.49 20.50 -3.98
CA ALA A 60 -36.94 21.88 -3.76
C ALA A 60 -37.89 22.39 -4.87
N LEU A 61 -38.08 21.61 -5.95
CA LEU A 61 -38.89 21.95 -7.11
C LEU A 61 -40.17 21.11 -7.25
N ALA A 62 -40.45 20.22 -6.28
CA ALA A 62 -41.65 19.39 -6.19
C ALA A 62 -42.58 19.88 -5.08
#